data_AF-A0A939UJK8-F1
#
_entry.id   AF-A0A939UJK8-F1
#
_cell.length_a   1.000
_cell.length_b   1.000
_cell.length_c   1.000
_cell.angle_alpha   90.00
_cell.angle_beta   90.00
_cell.angle_gamma   90.00
#
_symmetry.space_group_name_H-M   'P 1'
#
loop_
_entity.id
_entity.type
_entity.pdbx_description
1 polymer ?
#
loop_
_entity_poly.entity_id
_entity_poly.type
_entity_poly.pdbx_seq_one_letter_code
_entity_poly.pdbx_strand_id
1 'polypeptide(L)'
;MQDEVDYSRFYYRQKDKRERSFPEEETPTPKVDFAPEKKRRNKRGKGGKILFTVFAVILSFVLVFFAADFFGKGFLTDAVQKALSGETYEYYFVAVPASSRNVAYASSLEARQGGGGGYVIGADEYYVAYSVYTDKTTALAVQTKNKTSEIYSVKYRSKDKLARKTDDLIVCLEKSVSDWEIGVKTEADVSAALRAQKELFEDLKGEYADKKLSLIELIAEGLDGFSLSAVEKITQLSQLRYFMCCVVTSAQDVFS
;
A
#
# COMPACT_ATOMS: atom_id res chain seq x y z
N MET A 1 -22.83 -26.35 -25.46
CA MET A 1 -23.36 -25.87 -24.17
C MET A 1 -22.27 -25.01 -23.57
N GLN A 2 -22.41 -23.70 -23.76
CA GLN A 2 -21.63 -22.67 -23.10
C GLN A 2 -22.21 -22.50 -21.70
N ASP A 3 -21.37 -22.59 -20.67
CA ASP A 3 -21.60 -21.88 -19.43
C ASP A 3 -20.48 -20.85 -19.32
N GLU A 4 -20.82 -19.67 -19.81
CA GLU A 4 -20.06 -18.43 -19.69
C GLU A 4 -20.11 -18.03 -18.21
N VAL A 5 -18.97 -18.10 -17.52
CA VAL A 5 -18.91 -17.72 -16.11
C VAL A 5 -19.01 -16.21 -16.02
N ASP A 6 -20.18 -15.74 -15.58
CA ASP A 6 -20.50 -14.35 -15.29
C ASP A 6 -19.73 -13.86 -14.05
N TYR A 7 -18.68 -13.05 -14.29
CA TYR A 7 -17.87 -12.43 -13.23
C TYR A 7 -18.42 -11.06 -12.78
N SER A 8 -19.63 -10.64 -13.19
CA SER A 8 -20.20 -9.35 -12.78
C SER A 8 -20.73 -9.33 -11.33
N ARG A 9 -20.42 -10.34 -10.50
CA ARG A 9 -20.97 -10.52 -9.14
C ARG A 9 -20.04 -10.15 -7.98
N PHE A 10 -18.88 -9.54 -8.24
CA PHE A 10 -18.00 -9.02 -7.17
C PHE A 10 -17.99 -7.49 -7.02
N TYR A 11 -19.06 -6.82 -7.42
CA TYR A 11 -19.32 -5.42 -7.01
C TYR A 11 -20.46 -5.35 -5.98
N TYR A 12 -20.09 -5.24 -4.71
CA TYR A 12 -20.94 -4.76 -3.62
C TYR A 12 -20.03 -3.90 -2.71
N ARG A 13 -20.39 -2.72 -2.21
CA ARG A 13 -21.61 -1.90 -2.31
C ARG A 13 -21.20 -0.53 -1.74
N GLN A 14 -21.20 0.54 -2.54
CA GLN A 14 -21.20 1.89 -2.00
C GLN A 14 -22.48 2.08 -1.20
N LYS A 15 -22.37 2.43 0.09
CA LYS A 15 -23.50 2.97 0.85
C LYS A 15 -23.40 4.48 0.83
N ASP A 16 -24.18 5.06 -0.07
CA ASP A 16 -24.47 6.48 -0.10
C ASP A 16 -25.19 6.95 1.15
N LYS A 17 -24.81 8.17 1.53
CA LYS A 17 -25.56 9.10 2.37
C LYS A 17 -26.88 9.46 1.70
N ARG A 18 -27.96 9.57 2.48
CA ARG A 18 -29.06 10.55 2.36
C ARG A 18 -29.98 10.38 3.58
N GLU A 19 -29.98 11.36 4.48
CA GLU A 19 -31.04 12.38 4.61
C GLU A 19 -32.37 11.84 5.19
N ARG A 20 -32.74 12.38 6.35
CA ARG A 20 -34.10 12.64 6.84
C ARG A 20 -33.97 13.36 8.20
N SER A 21 -34.02 14.70 8.23
CA SER A 21 -35.21 15.58 8.25
C SER A 21 -35.81 15.74 9.65
N PHE A 22 -35.68 16.96 10.18
CA PHE A 22 -36.37 17.54 11.35
C PHE A 22 -37.90 17.50 11.21
N PRO A 23 -38.63 17.66 12.33
CA PRO A 23 -39.91 18.36 12.33
C PRO A 23 -39.85 19.70 13.10
N GLU A 24 -40.08 20.79 12.36
CA GLU A 24 -40.90 21.98 12.71
C GLU A 24 -42.32 21.52 13.13
N GLU A 25 -43.18 22.22 13.87
CA GLU A 25 -43.30 23.55 14.48
C GLU A 25 -44.59 23.46 15.33
N GLU A 26 -44.70 24.11 16.48
CA GLU A 26 -46.00 24.65 16.94
C GLU A 26 -45.80 25.55 18.18
N THR A 27 -46.19 26.82 18.04
CA THR A 27 -46.52 27.73 19.15
C THR A 27 -47.97 28.18 18.97
N PRO A 28 -48.69 28.54 20.05
CA PRO A 28 -48.77 29.96 20.40
C PRO A 28 -48.71 30.29 21.91
N THR A 29 -48.43 31.57 22.15
CA THR A 29 -48.14 32.36 23.37
C THR A 29 -49.40 32.67 24.22
N PRO A 30 -49.46 33.63 25.19
CA PRO A 30 -48.43 34.39 25.94
C PRO A 30 -48.69 34.50 27.47
N LYS A 31 -47.66 34.80 28.29
CA LYS A 31 -47.80 35.74 29.42
C LYS A 31 -46.54 36.60 29.57
N VAL A 32 -46.78 37.90 29.46
CA VAL A 32 -45.86 39.01 29.65
C VAL A 32 -45.85 39.34 31.14
N ASP A 33 -44.66 39.50 31.74
CA ASP A 33 -44.49 40.36 32.91
C ASP A 33 -43.10 41.00 32.91
N PHE A 34 -43.09 42.25 33.35
CA PHE A 34 -42.15 43.30 33.01
C PHE A 34 -40.90 43.37 33.93
N ALA A 35 -39.75 43.64 33.28
CA ALA A 35 -38.62 44.50 33.72
C ALA A 35 -37.69 44.04 34.88
N PRO A 36 -36.46 44.61 35.03
CA PRO A 36 -35.73 45.55 34.16
C PRO A 36 -34.35 45.05 33.68
N GLU A 37 -33.89 45.70 32.61
CA GLU A 37 -32.57 45.56 31.99
C GLU A 37 -31.39 45.71 32.97
N LYS A 38 -30.49 44.72 32.98
CA LYS A 38 -29.10 44.92 33.41
C LYS A 38 -28.19 44.94 32.18
N LYS A 39 -27.87 46.16 31.73
CA LYS A 39 -26.77 46.47 30.82
C LYS A 39 -25.46 45.81 31.30
N ARG A 40 -25.11 44.65 30.74
CA ARG A 40 -23.73 44.15 30.80
C ARG A 40 -22.91 44.89 29.75
N ARG A 41 -22.25 45.95 30.20
CA ARG A 41 -21.22 46.67 29.46
C ARG A 41 -20.20 45.68 28.90
N ASN A 42 -20.11 45.62 27.57
CA ASN A 42 -18.95 45.07 26.86
C ASN A 42 -17.68 45.78 27.33
N LYS A 43 -16.90 45.15 28.21
CA LYS A 43 -15.47 45.48 28.32
C LYS A 43 -14.77 44.87 27.11
N ARG A 44 -14.83 45.59 25.99
CA ARG A 44 -13.90 45.43 24.86
C ARG A 44 -12.50 45.67 25.41
N GLY A 45 -11.80 44.60 25.80
CA GLY A 45 -10.39 44.66 26.14
C GLY A 45 -9.60 45.11 24.91
N LYS A 46 -9.05 46.33 24.95
CA LYS A 46 -8.19 46.89 23.89
C LYS A 46 -6.93 46.03 23.63
N GLY A 47 -6.60 45.05 24.49
CA GLY A 47 -5.48 44.13 24.31
C GLY A 47 -5.68 43.02 23.26
N GLY A 48 -6.92 42.63 22.96
CA GLY A 48 -7.20 41.58 21.96
C GLY A 48 -7.03 42.05 20.51
N LYS A 49 -7.18 43.36 20.25
CA LYS A 49 -7.05 43.92 18.90
C LYS A 49 -5.60 43.98 18.45
N ILE A 50 -4.68 44.37 19.32
CA ILE A 50 -3.25 44.41 18.98
C ILE A 50 -2.71 43.00 18.78
N LEU A 51 -3.07 42.04 19.65
CA LEU A 51 -2.66 40.65 19.50
C LEU A 51 -3.22 40.03 18.20
N PHE A 52 -4.49 40.31 17.88
CA PHE A 52 -5.09 39.87 16.62
C PHE A 52 -4.45 40.52 15.41
N THR A 53 -4.15 41.84 15.45
CA THR A 53 -3.46 42.53 14.35
C THR A 53 -2.04 42.02 14.17
N VAL A 54 -1.29 41.80 15.26
CA VAL A 54 0.07 41.24 15.21
C VAL A 54 0.03 39.81 14.65
N PHE A 55 -0.91 38.99 15.11
CA PHE A 55 -1.09 37.63 14.59
C PHE A 55 -1.49 37.65 13.10
N ALA A 56 -2.39 38.53 12.70
CA ALA A 56 -2.81 38.69 11.31
C ALA A 56 -1.64 39.14 10.42
N VAL A 57 -0.83 40.10 10.86
CA VAL A 57 0.36 40.57 10.13
C VAL A 57 1.38 39.44 10.00
N ILE A 58 1.70 38.73 11.08
CA ILE A 58 2.62 37.57 11.05
C ILE A 58 2.08 36.49 10.11
N LEU A 59 0.80 36.16 10.19
CA LEU A 59 0.16 35.16 9.33
C LEU A 59 0.21 35.58 7.86
N SER A 60 -0.03 36.86 7.55
CA SER A 60 0.08 37.37 6.17
C SER A 60 1.53 37.35 5.66
N PHE A 61 2.52 37.64 6.51
CA PHE A 61 3.93 37.48 6.14
C PHE A 61 4.29 36.01 5.89
N VAL A 62 3.84 35.09 6.75
CA VAL A 62 4.03 33.64 6.55
C VAL A 62 3.38 33.19 5.26
N LEU A 63 2.16 33.62 4.95
CA LEU A 63 1.46 33.28 3.71
C LEU A 63 2.16 33.82 2.46
N VAL A 64 2.67 35.05 2.50
CA VAL A 64 3.42 35.63 1.37
C VAL A 64 4.74 34.91 1.16
N PHE A 65 5.47 34.57 2.24
CA PHE A 65 6.68 33.76 2.15
C PHE A 65 6.38 32.34 1.64
N PHE A 66 5.30 31.73 2.10
CA PHE A 66 4.88 30.41 1.64
C PHE A 66 4.46 30.44 0.16
N ALA A 67 3.75 31.49 -0.28
CA ALA A 67 3.39 31.67 -1.69
C ALA A 67 4.62 31.91 -2.57
N ALA A 68 5.56 32.76 -2.15
CA ALA A 68 6.81 33.00 -2.87
C ALA A 68 7.64 31.71 -3.00
N ASP A 69 7.69 30.90 -1.94
CA ASP A 69 8.37 29.60 -1.93
C ASP A 69 7.64 28.56 -2.81
N PHE A 70 6.30 28.58 -2.83
CA PHE A 70 5.47 27.71 -3.66
C PHE A 70 5.65 27.97 -5.17
N PHE A 71 5.77 29.23 -5.59
CA PHE A 71 6.06 29.58 -6.98
C PHE A 71 7.55 29.41 -7.34
N GLY A 72 8.44 29.35 -6.35
CA GLY A 72 9.89 29.29 -6.54
C GLY A 72 10.52 27.89 -6.54
N LYS A 73 9.76 26.80 -6.40
CA LYS A 73 10.29 25.46 -6.05
C LYS A 73 11.20 25.51 -4.80
N GLY A 74 10.72 26.19 -3.78
CA GLY A 74 11.51 26.46 -2.59
C GLY A 74 11.47 25.36 -1.52
N PHE A 75 12.39 25.50 -0.56
CA PHE A 75 12.72 24.48 0.44
C PHE A 75 11.56 24.16 1.41
N LEU A 76 10.70 25.13 1.75
CA LEU A 76 9.56 24.89 2.65
C LEU A 76 8.49 24.07 1.95
N THR A 77 8.26 24.33 0.67
CA THR A 77 7.32 23.57 -0.14
C THR A 77 7.79 22.12 -0.30
N ASP A 78 9.08 21.89 -0.55
CA ASP A 78 9.66 20.55 -0.57
C ASP A 78 9.63 19.87 0.80
N ALA A 79 9.90 20.58 1.90
CA ALA A 79 9.84 20.02 3.25
C ALA A 79 8.41 19.65 3.65
N VAL A 80 7.43 20.50 3.32
CA VAL A 80 6.00 20.22 3.53
C VAL A 80 5.54 19.09 2.62
N GLN A 81 5.94 19.10 1.35
CA GLN A 81 5.61 18.02 0.42
C GLN A 81 6.25 16.70 0.85
N LYS A 82 7.46 16.71 1.41
CA LYS A 82 8.16 15.53 1.96
C LYS A 82 7.54 15.05 3.27
N ALA A 83 7.10 15.96 4.13
CA ALA A 83 6.34 15.63 5.35
C ALA A 83 4.91 15.13 5.05
N LEU A 84 4.33 15.61 3.94
CA LEU A 84 3.00 15.22 3.46
C LEU A 84 3.04 13.97 2.57
N SER A 85 4.16 13.69 1.90
CA SER A 85 4.35 12.49 1.08
C SER A 85 4.73 11.30 1.94
N GLY A 86 4.03 10.18 1.80
CA GLY A 86 4.48 8.91 2.34
C GLY A 86 5.80 8.43 1.72
N GLU A 87 6.31 7.34 2.28
CA GLU A 87 7.41 6.60 1.68
C GLU A 87 6.97 6.05 0.33
N THR A 88 7.90 6.01 -0.60
CA THR A 88 7.65 5.52 -1.96
C THR A 88 8.25 4.13 -2.06
N TYR A 89 7.39 3.16 -2.34
CA TYR A 89 7.77 1.76 -2.49
C TYR A 89 7.69 1.43 -3.99
N GLU A 90 8.78 0.90 -4.54
CA GLU A 90 8.91 0.61 -5.96
C GLU A 90 9.56 -0.76 -6.14
N TYR A 91 8.88 -1.63 -6.88
CA TYR A 91 9.27 -3.02 -7.09
C TYR A 91 9.37 -3.32 -8.58
N TYR A 92 10.33 -4.14 -8.97
CA TYR A 92 10.65 -4.44 -10.36
C TYR A 92 10.45 -5.94 -10.64
N PHE A 93 9.43 -6.24 -11.42
CA PHE A 93 9.13 -7.59 -11.89
C PHE A 93 9.93 -7.87 -13.15
N VAL A 94 10.62 -9.00 -13.17
CA VAL A 94 11.15 -9.57 -14.42
C VAL A 94 10.08 -10.51 -14.96
N ALA A 95 9.44 -10.14 -16.07
CA ALA A 95 8.28 -10.85 -16.59
C ALA A 95 8.36 -11.07 -18.09
N VAL A 96 7.71 -12.12 -18.61
CA VAL A 96 7.59 -12.37 -20.05
C VAL A 96 6.17 -12.04 -20.51
N PRO A 97 6.01 -11.24 -21.58
CA PRO A 97 4.71 -10.98 -22.15
C PRO A 97 4.11 -12.26 -22.74
N ALA A 98 2.81 -12.45 -22.56
CA ALA A 98 2.06 -13.58 -23.07
C ALA A 98 0.92 -13.08 -23.96
N SER A 99 0.76 -13.71 -25.12
CA SER A 99 -0.23 -13.31 -26.14
C SER A 99 -1.68 -13.58 -25.74
N SER A 100 -1.91 -14.44 -24.75
CA SER A 100 -3.24 -14.77 -24.24
C SER A 100 -3.16 -15.32 -22.82
N ARG A 101 -4.32 -15.35 -22.15
CA ARG A 101 -4.47 -15.93 -20.80
C ARG A 101 -3.99 -17.38 -20.72
N ASN A 102 -4.33 -18.21 -21.71
CA ASN A 102 -3.96 -19.63 -21.73
C ASN A 102 -2.45 -19.81 -21.88
N VAL A 103 -1.82 -19.00 -22.75
CA VAL A 103 -0.36 -18.98 -22.90
C VAL A 103 0.30 -18.53 -21.60
N ALA A 104 -0.24 -17.51 -20.93
CA ALA A 104 0.30 -17.04 -19.66
C ALA A 104 0.28 -18.13 -18.57
N TYR A 105 -0.80 -18.92 -18.46
CA TYR A 105 -0.85 -20.03 -17.51
C TYR A 105 0.07 -21.20 -17.89
N ALA A 106 0.23 -21.50 -19.19
CA ALA A 106 1.20 -22.50 -19.64
C ALA A 106 2.64 -22.08 -19.30
N SER A 107 3.01 -20.84 -19.67
CA SER A 107 4.33 -20.28 -19.36
C SER A 107 4.56 -20.07 -17.86
N SER A 108 3.50 -19.85 -17.07
CA SER A 108 3.56 -19.83 -15.60
C SER A 108 4.02 -21.17 -15.04
N LEU A 109 3.53 -22.29 -15.59
CA LEU A 109 3.96 -23.61 -15.15
C LEU A 109 5.42 -23.87 -15.53
N GLU A 110 5.84 -23.51 -16.73
CA GLU A 110 7.23 -23.60 -17.19
C GLU A 110 8.17 -22.75 -16.32
N ALA A 111 7.76 -21.52 -16.01
CA ALA A 111 8.47 -20.63 -15.10
C ALA A 111 8.72 -21.29 -13.74
N ARG A 112 7.71 -21.96 -13.19
CA ARG A 112 7.79 -22.64 -11.89
C ARG A 112 8.71 -23.86 -11.92
N GLN A 113 8.67 -24.64 -13.00
CA GLN A 113 9.59 -25.76 -13.20
C GLN A 113 11.06 -25.30 -13.28
N GLY A 114 11.30 -24.08 -13.80
CA GLY A 114 12.61 -23.44 -13.81
C GLY A 114 13.02 -22.74 -12.50
N GLY A 115 12.19 -22.80 -11.45
CA GLY A 115 12.46 -22.14 -10.17
C GLY A 115 12.02 -20.67 -10.09
N GLY A 116 11.41 -20.13 -11.14
CA GLY A 116 10.75 -18.81 -11.11
C GLY A 116 9.39 -18.85 -10.41
N GLY A 117 8.83 -17.69 -10.09
CA GLY A 117 7.51 -17.58 -9.46
C GLY A 117 6.37 -18.03 -10.36
N GLY A 118 6.42 -17.65 -11.65
CA GLY A 118 5.32 -17.91 -12.59
C GLY A 118 4.03 -17.20 -12.17
N TYR A 119 4.13 -15.99 -11.64
CA TYR A 119 2.95 -15.19 -11.27
C TYR A 119 2.37 -14.52 -12.52
N VAL A 120 1.07 -14.72 -12.77
CA VAL A 120 0.40 -14.12 -13.93
C VAL A 120 -0.16 -12.76 -13.54
N ILE A 121 0.39 -11.70 -14.12
CA ILE A 121 -0.12 -10.33 -14.02
C ILE A 121 -1.04 -10.09 -15.22
N GLY A 122 -2.27 -9.62 -15.01
CA GLY A 122 -3.19 -9.36 -16.11
C GLY A 122 -4.23 -8.29 -15.79
N ALA A 123 -4.30 -7.28 -16.66
CA ALA A 123 -5.43 -6.35 -16.77
C ALA A 123 -5.86 -6.26 -18.23
N ASP A 124 -5.02 -5.68 -19.10
CA ASP A 124 -5.24 -5.57 -20.56
C ASP A 124 -4.27 -6.45 -21.37
N GLU A 125 -3.04 -6.62 -20.89
CA GLU A 125 -2.03 -7.53 -21.42
C GLU A 125 -1.61 -8.53 -20.33
N TYR A 126 -1.22 -9.75 -20.74
CA TYR A 126 -0.79 -10.80 -19.80
C TYR A 126 0.72 -10.84 -19.70
N TYR A 127 1.23 -10.89 -18.48
CA TYR A 127 2.65 -11.08 -18.19
C TYR A 127 2.84 -12.22 -17.21
N VAL A 128 3.93 -12.97 -17.38
CA VAL A 128 4.34 -14.02 -16.45
C VAL A 128 5.61 -13.58 -15.74
N ALA A 129 5.48 -13.20 -14.47
CA ALA A 129 6.59 -12.79 -13.64
C ALA A 129 7.39 -13.99 -13.11
N TYR A 130 8.71 -13.95 -13.34
CA TYR A 130 9.67 -14.91 -12.79
C TYR A 130 10.11 -14.56 -11.38
N SER A 131 10.29 -13.28 -11.09
CA SER A 131 10.66 -12.79 -9.77
C SER A 131 10.38 -11.31 -9.68
N VAL A 132 10.31 -10.83 -8.45
CA VAL A 132 10.24 -9.41 -8.11
C VAL A 132 11.52 -9.02 -7.36
N TYR A 133 11.98 -7.79 -7.58
CA TYR A 133 13.18 -7.22 -6.97
C TYR A 133 12.88 -5.83 -6.42
N THR A 134 13.50 -5.50 -5.29
CA THR A 134 13.46 -4.16 -4.69
C THR A 134 14.42 -3.19 -5.39
N ASP A 135 15.48 -3.71 -6.00
CA ASP A 135 16.46 -2.93 -6.76
C ASP A 135 16.34 -3.13 -8.28
N LYS A 136 16.34 -2.01 -9.01
CA LYS A 136 16.24 -2.00 -10.48
C LYS A 136 17.48 -2.60 -11.13
N THR A 137 18.67 -2.39 -10.56
CA THR A 137 19.91 -2.87 -11.18
C THR A 137 19.99 -4.39 -11.14
N THR A 138 19.54 -5.00 -10.04
CA THR A 138 19.37 -6.44 -9.91
C THR A 138 18.37 -6.99 -10.93
N ALA A 139 17.21 -6.35 -11.08
CA ALA A 139 16.21 -6.75 -12.09
C ALA A 139 16.78 -6.68 -13.53
N LEU A 140 17.52 -5.62 -13.87
CA LEU A 140 18.20 -5.47 -15.16
C LEU A 140 19.25 -6.55 -15.39
N ALA A 141 20.03 -6.92 -14.37
CA ALA A 141 21.03 -7.97 -14.49
C ALA A 141 20.39 -9.34 -14.80
N VAL A 142 19.22 -9.61 -14.23
CA VAL A 142 18.45 -10.84 -14.49
C VAL A 142 17.80 -10.80 -15.88
N GLN A 143 17.19 -9.66 -16.25
CA GLN A 143 16.60 -9.46 -17.57
C GLN A 143 17.66 -9.64 -18.69
N THR A 144 18.87 -9.14 -18.50
CA THR A 144 19.95 -9.25 -19.50
C THR A 144 20.31 -10.70 -19.81
N LYS A 145 20.15 -11.60 -18.84
CA LYS A 145 20.36 -13.05 -19.01
C LYS A 145 19.17 -13.72 -19.71
N ASN A 146 17.98 -13.12 -19.66
CA ASN A 146 16.75 -13.65 -20.23
C ASN A 146 16.13 -12.64 -21.22
N LYS A 147 16.65 -12.63 -22.46
CA LYS A 147 16.35 -11.60 -23.47
C LYS A 147 14.88 -11.49 -23.90
N THR A 148 14.06 -12.49 -23.59
CA THR A 148 12.61 -12.47 -23.87
C THR A 148 11.81 -11.86 -22.73
N SER A 149 12.46 -11.44 -21.64
CA SER A 149 11.82 -10.81 -20.48
C SER A 149 11.91 -9.29 -20.51
N GLU A 150 10.92 -8.67 -19.90
CA GLU A 150 10.75 -7.23 -19.73
C GLU A 150 10.72 -6.90 -18.24
N ILE A 151 11.00 -5.64 -17.91
CA ILE A 151 10.88 -5.13 -16.55
C ILE A 151 9.58 -4.36 -16.43
N TYR A 152 8.69 -4.86 -15.59
CA TYR A 152 7.46 -4.20 -15.20
C TYR A 152 7.63 -3.63 -13.78
N SER A 153 7.33 -2.35 -13.57
CA SER A 153 7.45 -1.74 -12.23
C SER A 153 6.09 -1.51 -11.58
N VAL A 154 6.02 -1.83 -10.29
CA VAL A 154 4.89 -1.52 -9.42
C VAL A 154 5.34 -0.45 -8.44
N LYS A 155 4.54 0.60 -8.29
CA LYS A 155 4.89 1.72 -7.42
C LYS A 155 3.66 2.23 -6.68
N TYR A 156 3.81 2.41 -5.38
CA TYR A 156 2.80 3.06 -4.53
C TYR A 156 3.47 3.93 -3.47
N ARG A 157 2.70 4.83 -2.87
CA ARG A 157 3.17 5.75 -1.84
C ARG A 157 2.28 5.63 -0.61
N SER A 158 2.89 5.34 0.55
CA SER A 158 2.12 5.14 1.79
C SER A 158 2.87 5.67 3.02
N LYS A 159 2.11 6.13 4.01
CA LYS A 159 2.62 6.46 5.35
C LYS A 159 2.33 5.35 6.36
N ASP A 160 1.64 4.31 5.92
CA ASP A 160 1.16 3.26 6.79
C ASP A 160 2.34 2.40 7.29
N LYS A 161 2.35 2.10 8.59
CA LYS A 161 3.33 1.20 9.21
C LYS A 161 3.30 -0.18 8.53
N LEU A 162 2.12 -0.65 8.09
CA LEU A 162 1.99 -1.91 7.36
C LEU A 162 2.71 -1.89 6.01
N ALA A 163 2.71 -0.76 5.30
CA ALA A 163 3.43 -0.64 4.03
C ALA A 163 4.95 -0.81 4.23
N ARG A 164 5.50 -0.18 5.27
CA ARG A 164 6.91 -0.36 5.64
C ARG A 164 7.21 -1.80 6.07
N LYS A 165 6.32 -2.43 6.85
CA LYS A 165 6.48 -3.85 7.24
C LYS A 165 6.41 -4.81 6.06
N THR A 166 5.58 -4.50 5.08
CA THR A 166 5.49 -5.26 3.83
C THR A 166 6.78 -5.11 3.03
N ASP A 167 7.36 -3.91 2.97
CA ASP A 167 8.65 -3.68 2.34
C ASP A 167 9.79 -4.44 3.03
N ASP A 168 9.87 -4.34 4.37
CA ASP A 168 10.84 -5.09 5.20
C ASP A 168 10.76 -6.61 4.92
N LEU A 169 9.54 -7.14 4.76
CA LEU A 169 9.29 -8.53 4.39
C LEU A 169 9.87 -8.85 3.00
N ILE A 170 9.53 -8.07 1.97
CA ILE A 170 10.00 -8.34 0.60
C ILE A 170 11.52 -8.30 0.53
N VAL A 171 12.16 -7.30 1.17
CA VAL A 171 13.63 -7.21 1.27
C VAL A 171 14.21 -8.44 1.96
N CYS A 172 13.60 -8.88 3.07
CA CYS A 172 14.04 -10.06 3.81
C CYS A 172 13.94 -11.36 3.00
N LEU A 173 12.84 -11.53 2.26
CA LEU A 173 12.60 -12.69 1.42
C LEU A 173 13.51 -12.70 0.19
N GLU A 174 13.65 -11.58 -0.51
CA GLU A 174 14.53 -11.44 -1.66
C GLU A 174 15.96 -11.83 -1.29
N LYS A 175 16.47 -11.26 -0.18
CA LYS A 175 17.80 -11.61 0.34
C LYS A 175 17.90 -13.08 0.72
N SER A 176 16.89 -13.63 1.39
CA SER A 176 16.93 -15.03 1.84
C SER A 176 16.88 -16.02 0.67
N VAL A 177 16.12 -15.71 -0.38
CA VAL A 177 16.11 -16.45 -1.65
C VAL A 177 17.50 -16.38 -2.29
N SER A 178 18.06 -15.18 -2.46
CA SER A 178 19.39 -14.99 -3.05
C SER A 178 20.48 -15.74 -2.28
N ASP A 179 20.57 -15.54 -0.96
CA ASP A 179 21.57 -16.16 -0.10
C ASP A 179 21.44 -17.70 -0.10
N TRP A 180 20.22 -18.23 -0.20
CA TRP A 180 20.01 -19.67 -0.28
C TRP A 180 20.39 -20.23 -1.65
N GLU A 181 20.13 -19.51 -2.74
CA GLU A 181 20.55 -19.90 -4.09
C GLU A 181 22.06 -20.03 -4.20
N ILE A 182 22.81 -19.06 -3.67
CA ILE A 182 24.28 -19.06 -3.69
C ILE A 182 24.91 -19.93 -2.58
N GLY A 183 24.10 -20.57 -1.73
CA GLY A 183 24.56 -21.48 -0.68
C GLY A 183 25.13 -20.79 0.57
N VAL A 184 24.89 -19.50 0.75
CA VAL A 184 25.26 -18.74 1.96
C VAL A 184 24.33 -19.06 3.13
N LYS A 185 23.04 -19.25 2.86
CA LYS A 185 22.05 -19.69 3.86
C LYS A 185 21.66 -21.15 3.66
N THR A 186 21.47 -21.84 4.77
CA THR A 186 20.85 -23.17 4.80
C THR A 186 19.33 -23.06 4.74
N GLU A 187 18.68 -24.19 4.47
CA GLU A 187 17.23 -24.32 4.54
C GLU A 187 16.66 -23.94 5.92
N ALA A 188 17.39 -24.27 6.99
CA ALA A 188 17.02 -23.92 8.36
C ALA A 188 17.06 -22.41 8.59
N ASP A 189 18.05 -21.71 8.02
CA ASP A 189 18.16 -20.25 8.12
C ASP A 189 17.00 -19.54 7.40
N VAL A 190 16.62 -20.04 6.22
CA VAL A 190 15.46 -19.53 5.48
C VAL A 190 14.18 -19.82 6.27
N SER A 191 14.00 -21.05 6.76
CA SER A 191 12.85 -21.42 7.59
C SER A 191 12.70 -20.54 8.82
N ALA A 192 13.80 -20.23 9.50
CA ALA A 192 13.82 -19.35 10.66
C ALA A 192 13.40 -17.93 10.30
N ALA A 193 13.89 -17.40 9.17
CA ALA A 193 13.49 -16.08 8.68
C ALA A 193 11.98 -16.02 8.36
N LEU A 194 11.44 -17.05 7.68
CA LEU A 194 10.01 -17.12 7.37
C LEU A 194 9.14 -17.15 8.63
N ARG A 195 9.52 -17.94 9.64
CA ARG A 195 8.81 -18.00 10.93
C ARG A 195 8.83 -16.67 11.66
N ALA A 196 9.98 -16.00 11.73
CA ALA A 196 10.09 -14.69 12.36
C ALA A 196 9.19 -13.65 11.67
N GLN A 197 9.12 -13.66 10.34
CA GLN A 197 8.21 -12.78 9.61
C GLN A 197 6.74 -13.16 9.86
N LYS A 198 6.40 -14.44 9.92
CA LYS A 198 5.03 -14.88 10.21
C LYS A 198 4.54 -14.33 11.54
N GLU A 199 5.33 -14.50 12.60
CA GLU A 199 5.00 -14.01 13.95
C GLU A 199 4.76 -12.49 13.95
N LEU A 200 5.63 -11.73 13.25
CA LEU A 200 5.46 -10.28 13.11
C LEU A 200 4.14 -9.88 12.45
N PHE A 201 3.64 -10.64 11.47
CA PHE A 201 2.37 -10.32 10.80
C PHE A 201 1.15 -10.85 11.54
N GLU A 202 1.26 -11.98 12.24
CA GLU A 202 0.21 -12.46 13.15
C GLU A 202 -0.11 -11.43 14.25
N ASP A 203 0.92 -10.82 14.84
CA ASP A 203 0.75 -9.77 15.85
C ASP A 203 0.02 -8.53 15.32
N LEU A 204 0.08 -8.27 14.01
CA LEU A 204 -0.56 -7.12 13.37
C LEU A 204 -2.05 -7.36 13.05
N LYS A 205 -2.57 -8.58 13.11
CA LYS A 205 -3.98 -8.87 12.75
C LYS A 205 -4.99 -8.07 13.58
N GLY A 206 -4.67 -7.78 14.85
CA GLY A 206 -5.52 -6.96 15.72
C GLY A 206 -5.43 -5.45 15.47
N GLU A 207 -4.42 -4.97 14.73
CA GLU A 207 -4.18 -3.54 14.48
C GLU A 207 -4.93 -3.00 13.25
N TYR A 208 -5.39 -3.86 12.34
CA TYR A 208 -5.92 -3.46 11.02
C TYR A 208 -7.26 -4.11 10.70
N ALA A 209 -7.97 -3.53 9.72
CA ALA A 209 -9.25 -4.01 9.21
C ALA A 209 -9.29 -3.99 7.66
N ASP A 210 -10.35 -4.57 7.10
CA ASP A 210 -10.66 -4.58 5.66
C ASP A 210 -9.50 -5.12 4.81
N LYS A 211 -9.21 -4.45 3.69
CA LYS A 211 -8.16 -4.85 2.73
C LYS A 211 -6.78 -5.02 3.38
N LYS A 212 -6.47 -4.23 4.42
CA LYS A 212 -5.19 -4.32 5.14
C LYS A 212 -5.12 -5.60 5.97
N LEU A 213 -6.22 -6.01 6.59
CA LEU A 213 -6.31 -7.30 7.26
C LEU A 213 -6.14 -8.44 6.27
N SER A 214 -6.79 -8.37 5.09
CA SER A 214 -6.63 -9.39 4.05
C SER A 214 -5.18 -9.51 3.54
N LEU A 215 -4.44 -8.40 3.46
CA LEU A 215 -3.00 -8.44 3.14
C LEU A 215 -2.20 -9.12 4.24
N ILE A 216 -2.50 -8.83 5.50
CA ILE A 216 -1.82 -9.46 6.65
C ILE A 216 -2.11 -10.97 6.68
N GLU A 217 -3.36 -11.38 6.46
CA GLU A 217 -3.77 -12.78 6.39
C GLU A 217 -3.06 -13.51 5.25
N LEU A 218 -3.05 -12.91 4.04
CA LEU A 218 -2.31 -13.44 2.89
C LEU A 218 -0.83 -13.69 3.25
N ILE A 219 -0.20 -12.74 3.93
CA ILE A 219 1.20 -12.84 4.32
C ILE A 219 1.40 -13.94 5.37
N ALA A 220 0.64 -13.92 6.46
CA ALA A 220 0.81 -14.83 7.57
C ALA A 220 0.51 -16.29 7.17
N GLU A 221 -0.58 -16.52 6.43
CA GLU A 221 -0.95 -17.85 5.92
C GLU A 221 0.01 -18.33 4.83
N GLY A 222 0.43 -17.42 3.94
CA GLY A 222 1.41 -17.73 2.91
C GLY A 222 2.74 -18.17 3.51
N LEU A 223 3.20 -17.50 4.57
CA LEU A 223 4.42 -17.87 5.29
C LEU A 223 4.31 -19.21 6.04
N ASP A 224 3.12 -19.56 6.53
CA ASP A 224 2.88 -20.85 7.21
C ASP A 224 2.95 -22.04 6.26
N GLY A 225 2.56 -21.85 4.99
CA GLY A 225 2.54 -22.89 3.98
C GLY A 225 3.92 -23.41 3.54
N PHE A 226 5.01 -22.75 3.94
CA PHE A 226 6.36 -23.15 3.54
C PHE A 226 6.93 -24.25 4.45
N SER A 227 6.83 -25.50 3.98
CA SER A 227 7.59 -26.63 4.53
C SER A 227 8.84 -26.87 3.70
N LEU A 228 10.00 -26.53 4.25
CA LEU A 228 11.25 -26.67 3.51
C LEU A 228 11.86 -28.10 3.56
N SER A 229 11.33 -29.00 4.40
CA SER A 229 12.03 -30.23 4.80
C SER A 229 11.81 -31.46 3.89
N ALA A 230 11.15 -31.35 2.74
CA ALA A 230 10.83 -32.52 1.89
C ALA A 230 10.67 -32.24 0.40
N VAL A 231 10.82 -31.00 -0.05
CA VAL A 231 10.53 -30.59 -1.43
C VAL A 231 11.84 -30.20 -2.14
N GLU A 232 11.93 -30.43 -3.45
CA GLU A 232 13.08 -29.98 -4.23
C GLU A 232 13.29 -28.46 -4.09
N LYS A 233 14.56 -28.05 -3.91
CA LYS A 233 14.96 -26.65 -3.74
C LYS A 233 14.37 -25.72 -4.80
N ILE A 234 14.31 -26.17 -6.06
CA ILE A 234 13.77 -25.40 -7.18
C ILE A 234 12.29 -25.06 -6.96
N THR A 235 11.49 -26.03 -6.53
CA THR A 235 10.06 -25.85 -6.24
C THR A 235 9.85 -24.88 -5.08
N GLN A 236 10.70 -24.94 -4.05
CA GLN A 236 10.61 -24.03 -2.90
C GLN A 236 10.96 -22.59 -3.28
N LEU A 237 12.03 -22.40 -4.07
CA LEU A 237 12.39 -21.09 -4.63
C LEU A 237 11.27 -20.52 -5.50
N SER A 238 10.66 -21.37 -6.32
CA SER A 238 9.51 -21.00 -7.14
C SER A 238 8.33 -20.51 -6.28
N GLN A 239 7.97 -21.26 -5.23
CA GLN A 239 6.89 -20.89 -4.32
C GLN A 239 7.17 -19.57 -3.59
N LEU A 240 8.41 -19.36 -3.11
CA LEU A 240 8.80 -18.11 -2.44
C LEU A 240 8.72 -16.91 -3.38
N ARG A 241 9.21 -17.05 -4.62
CA ARG A 241 9.11 -16.01 -5.65
C ARG A 241 7.68 -15.68 -6.02
N TYR A 242 6.84 -16.71 -6.18
CA TYR A 242 5.42 -16.54 -6.44
C TYR A 242 4.73 -15.80 -5.30
N PHE A 243 5.03 -16.18 -4.06
CA PHE A 243 4.49 -15.53 -2.87
C PHE A 243 4.90 -14.05 -2.80
N MET A 244 6.17 -13.71 -3.03
CA MET A 244 6.62 -12.31 -3.09
C MET A 244 5.84 -11.51 -4.15
N CYS A 245 5.61 -12.10 -5.34
CA CYS A 245 4.81 -11.46 -6.38
C CYS A 245 3.38 -11.17 -5.90
N CYS A 246 2.74 -12.15 -5.25
CA CYS A 246 1.38 -12.01 -4.71
C CYS A 246 1.29 -10.90 -3.65
N VAL A 247 2.29 -10.82 -2.76
CA VAL A 247 2.34 -9.82 -1.70
C VAL A 247 2.49 -8.43 -2.30
N VAL A 248 3.41 -8.23 -3.26
CA VAL A 248 3.63 -6.93 -3.89
C VAL A 248 2.41 -6.45 -4.67
N THR A 249 1.75 -7.33 -5.44
CA THR A 249 0.54 -6.97 -6.17
C THR A 249 -0.62 -6.65 -5.22
N SER A 250 -0.78 -7.42 -4.14
CA SER A 250 -1.81 -7.16 -3.14
C SER A 250 -1.54 -5.88 -2.36
N ALA A 251 -0.27 -5.59 -2.05
CA ALA A 251 0.13 -4.33 -1.42
C ALA A 251 -0.18 -3.13 -2.31
N GLN A 252 0.03 -3.25 -3.62
CA GLN A 252 -0.38 -2.24 -4.59
C GLN A 252 -1.88 -1.98 -4.50
N ASP A 253 -2.72 -3.01 -4.49
CA ASP A 253 -4.19 -2.87 -4.41
C ASP A 253 -4.69 -2.28 -3.08
N VAL A 254 -3.90 -2.41 -2.02
CA VAL A 254 -4.21 -1.93 -0.66
C VAL A 254 -3.76 -0.47 -0.46
N PHE A 255 -2.63 -0.08 -1.05
CA PHE A 255 -1.98 1.22 -0.79
C PHE A 255 -2.00 2.21 -1.96
N SER A 256 -2.48 1.81 -3.14
CA SER A 256 -2.63 2.71 -4.31
C SER A 256 -3.93 3.51 -4.28
#